data_AF-A0AAV9XP66-F1
#
_entry.id   AF-A0AAV9XP66-F1
#
_cell.length_a   1.000
_cell.length_b   1.000
_cell.length_c   1.000
_cell.angle_alpha   90.00
_cell.angle_beta   90.00
_cell.angle_gamma   90.00
#
_symmetry.space_group_name_H-M   'P 1'
#
loop_
_entity.id
_entity.type
_entity.pdbx_description
1 polymer ?
#
loop_
_entity_poly.entity_id
_entity_poly.type
_entity_poly.pdbx_seq_one_letter_code
_entity_poly.pdbx_strand_id
1 'polypeptide(L)'
;MTLLPATRTDISTKEYLALFTLTSGCTAIIIAAFRSHGEPIVASLGFSGFAFAATYCLIPWLGDAFKRVGFKGKDMAKTHRPEIPETMGAVCAVVYIMCMFLFIPFPFYEYLVQTSGGGNRDVEVEVHSGFGRTLHRFPHNKLGEYLSAVLSLQSMVFLGVADDLFDIRWRHKILLPAIAAIPMLVVYYVDFGVTIITIPTMLQPYLGNLLNLGWLYYAYMAFVAILGPNAINILAGINGIEVGQSIVIALMIIFNDCLYISQPGHPAMNSHLFSLYFLLPFLGVSLALLRYNWFPAKVFVGDTYCYFAGFLFSVVGILGHFSKTLMLVLLPQIFNGAYSTPQLFGLVPCPRHRLPKFNARTHLLEPSMAEFVQPPKQFVAALLATMEKCRLVMLRRDEEGVIKECSNLTILNLWLVWFGPMREDTLALGVMGFQLGMGLVALGIRHGLALTVYEYDNLIKWA
;
A
#
# COMPACT_ATOMS: atom_id res chain seq x y z
N MET A 1 -21.79 21.64 -28.76
CA MET A 1 -20.83 21.17 -27.75
C MET A 1 -19.74 22.23 -27.64
N THR A 2 -19.99 23.26 -26.86
CA THR A 2 -19.13 24.43 -26.70
C THR A 2 -17.96 24.06 -25.78
N LEU A 3 -16.77 23.93 -26.37
CA LEU A 3 -15.50 23.81 -25.64
C LEU A 3 -15.23 25.14 -24.92
N LEU A 4 -15.73 25.28 -23.69
CA LEU A 4 -15.16 26.25 -22.76
C LEU A 4 -13.69 25.88 -22.53
N PRO A 5 -12.77 26.86 -22.50
CA PRO A 5 -11.35 26.58 -22.37
C PRO A 5 -11.11 25.85 -21.05
N ALA A 6 -10.43 24.70 -21.11
CA ALA A 6 -9.90 24.05 -19.93
C ALA A 6 -9.11 25.10 -19.14
N THR A 7 -9.45 25.29 -17.87
CA THR A 7 -8.68 26.13 -16.96
C THR A 7 -7.26 25.59 -16.91
N ARG A 8 -6.36 26.21 -17.67
CA ARG A 8 -4.93 25.88 -17.71
C ARG A 8 -4.42 26.04 -16.28
N THR A 9 -4.18 24.93 -15.59
CA THR A 9 -3.33 24.95 -14.42
C THR A 9 -1.93 25.25 -14.93
N ASP A 10 -1.54 26.52 -14.90
CA ASP A 10 -0.26 26.98 -15.43
C ASP A 10 0.87 26.39 -14.57
N ILE A 11 1.39 25.23 -15.00
CA ILE A 11 2.69 24.74 -14.56
C ILE A 11 3.67 25.89 -14.83
N SER A 12 4.33 26.37 -13.79
CA SER A 12 5.28 27.48 -13.94
C SER A 12 6.37 27.09 -14.93
N THR A 13 6.92 28.04 -15.69
CA THR A 13 8.07 27.78 -16.56
C THR A 13 9.23 27.09 -15.82
N LYS A 14 9.42 27.43 -14.52
CA LYS A 14 10.42 26.76 -13.67
C LYS A 14 10.07 25.30 -13.39
N GLU A 15 8.81 25.01 -13.08
CA GLU A 15 8.32 23.65 -12.84
C GLU A 15 8.37 22.81 -14.12
N TYR A 16 7.98 23.39 -15.26
CA TYR A 16 8.10 22.75 -16.57
C TYR A 16 9.55 22.38 -16.88
N LEU A 17 10.49 23.33 -16.71
CA LEU A 17 11.91 23.08 -16.93
C LEU A 17 12.46 22.00 -15.99
N ALA A 18 12.04 22.01 -14.72
CA ALA A 18 12.43 20.98 -13.74
C ALA A 18 11.90 19.60 -14.15
N LEU A 19 10.63 19.48 -14.53
CA LEU A 19 10.01 18.23 -14.96
C LEU A 19 10.59 17.73 -16.28
N PHE A 20 10.87 18.62 -17.22
CA PHE A 20 11.53 18.30 -18.48
C PHE A 20 12.95 17.77 -18.23
N THR A 21 13.71 18.44 -17.35
CA THR A 21 15.07 18.01 -16.96
C THR A 21 15.05 16.66 -16.28
N LEU A 22 14.12 16.45 -15.33
CA LEU A 22 13.92 15.18 -14.64
C LEU A 22 13.56 14.07 -15.63
N THR A 23 12.57 14.29 -16.49
CA THR A 23 12.12 13.30 -17.48
C THR A 23 13.24 12.94 -18.46
N SER A 24 14.00 13.94 -18.92
CA SER A 24 15.15 13.73 -19.82
C SER A 24 16.26 12.94 -19.13
N GLY A 25 16.58 13.28 -17.87
CA GLY A 25 17.55 12.56 -17.05
C GLY A 25 17.14 11.11 -16.80
N CYS A 26 15.88 10.88 -16.40
CA CYS A 26 15.33 9.54 -16.21
C CYS A 26 15.34 8.72 -17.51
N THR A 27 14.99 9.33 -18.64
CA THR A 27 15.04 8.67 -19.95
C THR A 27 16.47 8.29 -20.31
N ALA A 28 17.44 9.16 -20.06
CA ALA A 28 18.85 8.86 -20.26
C ALA A 28 19.32 7.70 -19.36
N ILE A 29 18.91 7.68 -18.08
CA ILE A 29 19.20 6.58 -17.14
C ILE A 29 18.60 5.26 -17.64
N ILE A 30 17.34 5.26 -18.08
CA ILE A 30 16.66 4.06 -18.60
C ILE A 30 17.38 3.54 -19.86
N ILE A 31 17.73 4.42 -20.79
CA ILE A 31 18.48 4.04 -22.01
C ILE A 31 19.87 3.52 -21.64
N ALA A 32 20.57 4.17 -20.71
CA ALA A 32 21.88 3.73 -20.24
C ALA A 32 21.80 2.35 -19.58
N ALA A 33 20.83 2.13 -18.69
CA ALA A 33 20.60 0.84 -18.05
C ALA A 33 20.31 -0.26 -19.09
N PHE A 34 19.51 0.04 -20.11
CA PHE A 34 19.24 -0.92 -21.19
C PHE A 34 20.51 -1.27 -21.99
N ARG A 35 21.39 -0.30 -22.22
CA ARG A 35 22.67 -0.53 -22.93
C ARG A 35 23.69 -1.27 -22.06
N SER A 36 23.70 -1.02 -20.75
CA SER A 36 24.58 -1.65 -19.76
C SER A 36 24.00 -2.97 -19.26
N HIS A 37 23.68 -3.91 -20.16
CA HIS A 37 23.19 -5.24 -19.80
C HIS A 37 21.86 -5.30 -19.01
N GLY A 38 21.07 -4.22 -19.00
CA GLY A 38 19.72 -4.22 -18.45
C GLY A 38 19.62 -4.00 -16.94
N GLU A 39 20.63 -3.43 -16.27
CA GLU A 39 20.69 -3.19 -14.81
C GLU A 39 19.32 -2.82 -14.20
N PRO A 40 18.58 -3.79 -13.60
CA PRO A 40 17.16 -3.60 -13.36
C PRO A 40 16.86 -2.58 -12.25
N ILE A 41 17.73 -2.47 -11.25
CA ILE A 41 17.57 -1.48 -10.16
C ILE A 41 17.71 -0.06 -10.73
N VAL A 42 18.73 0.19 -11.56
CA VAL A 42 18.99 1.49 -12.17
C VAL A 42 17.85 1.88 -13.11
N ALA A 43 17.37 0.93 -13.91
CA ALA A 43 16.19 1.13 -14.73
C ALA A 43 14.96 1.46 -13.89
N SER A 44 14.70 0.72 -12.80
CA SER A 44 13.56 0.95 -11.89
C SER A 44 13.63 2.34 -11.23
N LEU A 45 14.82 2.81 -10.86
CA LEU A 45 15.05 4.17 -10.36
C LEU A 45 14.74 5.24 -11.44
N GLY A 46 15.15 4.99 -12.68
CA GLY A 46 14.79 5.82 -13.83
C GLY A 46 13.27 5.87 -14.05
N PHE A 47 12.59 4.72 -14.02
CA PHE A 47 11.13 4.63 -14.10
C PHE A 47 10.44 5.32 -12.93
N SER A 48 11.01 5.32 -11.72
CA SER A 48 10.46 6.04 -10.57
C SER A 48 10.39 7.55 -10.81
N GLY A 49 11.49 8.16 -11.27
CA GLY A 49 11.50 9.59 -11.58
C GLY A 49 10.62 9.94 -12.79
N PHE A 50 10.56 9.08 -13.80
CA PHE A 50 9.61 9.22 -14.92
C PHE A 50 8.15 9.15 -14.44
N ALA A 51 7.83 8.16 -13.61
CA ALA A 51 6.49 7.95 -13.04
C ALA A 51 6.05 9.15 -12.20
N PHE A 52 6.97 9.73 -11.41
CA PHE A 52 6.74 10.98 -10.69
C PHE A 52 6.38 12.11 -11.64
N ALA A 53 7.21 12.37 -12.66
CA ALA A 53 7.00 13.48 -13.59
C ALA A 53 5.69 13.33 -14.39
N ALA A 54 5.42 12.13 -14.90
CA ALA A 54 4.20 11.82 -15.64
C ALA A 54 2.95 12.00 -14.76
N THR A 55 2.94 11.44 -13.55
CA THR A 55 1.82 11.57 -12.61
C THR A 55 1.60 13.03 -12.21
N TYR A 56 2.69 13.76 -11.94
CA TYR A 56 2.63 15.17 -11.57
C TYR A 56 1.96 16.03 -12.66
N CYS A 57 2.29 15.79 -13.94
CA CYS A 57 1.66 16.48 -15.06
C CYS A 57 0.21 16.06 -15.31
N LEU A 58 -0.09 14.77 -15.18
CA LEU A 58 -1.40 14.22 -15.56
C LEU A 58 -2.52 14.53 -14.55
N ILE A 59 -2.21 14.59 -13.24
CA ILE A 59 -3.21 14.91 -12.20
C ILE A 59 -3.94 16.23 -12.48
N PRO A 60 -3.26 17.38 -12.63
CA PRO A 60 -3.95 18.64 -12.87
C PRO A 60 -4.57 18.69 -14.28
N TRP A 61 -3.96 18.05 -15.28
CA TRP A 61 -4.50 17.97 -16.64
C TRP A 61 -5.85 17.22 -16.70
N LEU A 62 -6.00 16.14 -15.93
CA LEU A 62 -7.21 15.33 -15.89
C LEU A 62 -8.20 15.75 -14.80
N GLY A 63 -7.77 16.52 -13.79
CA GLY A 63 -8.62 16.92 -12.67
C GLY A 63 -9.95 17.56 -13.08
N ASP A 64 -9.93 18.49 -14.03
CA ASP A 64 -11.16 19.12 -14.54
C ASP A 64 -12.02 18.18 -15.38
N ALA A 65 -11.43 17.18 -16.04
CA ALA A 65 -12.20 16.14 -16.73
C ALA A 65 -12.95 15.25 -15.73
N PHE A 66 -12.29 14.83 -14.64
CA PHE A 66 -12.90 14.01 -13.60
C PHE A 66 -14.05 14.73 -12.91
N LYS A 67 -13.87 16.01 -12.53
CA LYS A 67 -14.96 16.82 -11.98
C LYS A 67 -16.15 16.95 -12.94
N ARG A 68 -15.91 17.07 -14.25
CA ARG A 68 -16.96 17.18 -15.27
C ARG A 68 -17.81 15.90 -15.37
N VAL A 69 -17.19 14.74 -15.19
CA VAL A 69 -17.88 13.44 -15.19
C VAL A 69 -18.62 13.19 -13.87
N GLY A 70 -18.25 13.89 -12.79
CA GLY A 70 -18.89 13.79 -11.48
C GLY A 70 -18.00 13.23 -10.39
N PHE A 71 -16.75 12.88 -10.69
CA PHE A 71 -15.74 12.48 -9.70
C PHE A 71 -15.23 13.71 -8.95
N LYS A 72 -15.99 14.12 -7.92
CA LYS A 72 -15.69 15.27 -7.08
C LYS A 72 -16.16 15.06 -5.65
N GLY A 73 -15.34 15.48 -4.70
CA GLY A 73 -15.62 15.40 -3.27
C GLY A 73 -15.55 16.78 -2.61
N LYS A 74 -16.31 16.97 -1.53
CA LYS A 74 -16.24 18.19 -0.70
C LYS A 74 -15.22 18.00 0.40
N ASP A 75 -14.31 18.96 0.54
CA ASP A 75 -13.35 18.97 1.65
C ASP A 75 -14.04 19.40 2.96
N MET A 76 -14.38 18.40 3.77
CA MET A 76 -15.10 18.57 5.04
C MET A 76 -14.27 19.26 6.12
N ALA A 77 -12.94 19.33 5.96
CA ALA A 77 -12.00 19.94 6.89
C ALA A 77 -11.80 21.45 6.64
N LYS A 78 -12.59 22.06 5.74
CA LYS A 78 -12.51 23.50 5.40
C LYS A 78 -13.83 24.22 5.58
N THR A 79 -13.77 25.50 5.97
CA THR A 79 -14.97 26.34 6.21
C THR A 79 -15.88 26.47 4.99
N HIS A 80 -15.31 26.64 3.80
CA HIS A 80 -16.05 26.83 2.55
C HIS A 80 -16.32 25.52 1.79
N ARG A 81 -15.87 24.38 2.31
CA ARG A 81 -16.04 23.04 1.75
C ARG A 81 -15.90 22.98 0.22
N PRO A 82 -14.72 23.34 -0.33
CA PRO A 82 -14.51 23.36 -1.77
C PRO A 82 -14.71 21.97 -2.36
N GLU A 83 -15.27 21.92 -3.57
CA GLU A 83 -15.34 20.70 -4.36
C GLU A 83 -14.03 20.51 -5.14
N ILE A 84 -13.34 19.41 -4.88
CA ILE A 84 -12.08 19.06 -5.53
C ILE A 84 -12.21 17.75 -6.31
N PRO A 85 -11.39 17.52 -7.36
CA PRO A 85 -11.42 16.27 -8.10
C PRO A 85 -11.16 15.06 -7.21
N GLU A 86 -11.93 14.00 -7.39
CA GLU A 86 -11.81 12.73 -6.67
C GLU A 86 -11.27 11.62 -7.58
N THR A 87 -10.87 10.49 -7.01
CA THR A 87 -10.35 9.32 -7.76
C THR A 87 -9.06 9.61 -8.55
N MET A 88 -8.25 10.60 -8.13
CA MET A 88 -6.94 10.86 -8.75
C MET A 88 -5.92 9.74 -8.52
N GLY A 89 -6.21 8.84 -7.58
CA GLY A 89 -5.51 7.55 -7.44
C GLY A 89 -5.50 6.71 -8.71
N ALA A 90 -6.55 6.79 -9.53
CA ALA A 90 -6.62 6.08 -10.81
C ALA A 90 -5.53 6.53 -11.78
N VAL A 91 -5.25 7.84 -11.86
CA VAL A 91 -4.17 8.38 -12.69
C VAL A 91 -2.82 7.80 -12.25
N CYS A 92 -2.58 7.76 -10.95
CA CYS A 92 -1.35 7.24 -10.36
C CYS A 92 -1.18 5.74 -10.66
N ALA A 93 -2.24 4.97 -10.47
CA ALA A 93 -2.24 3.54 -10.73
C ALA A 93 -2.02 3.22 -12.22
N VAL A 94 -2.64 3.97 -13.14
CA VAL A 94 -2.44 3.78 -14.58
C VAL A 94 -1.00 4.10 -14.98
N VAL A 95 -0.44 5.22 -14.53
CA VAL A 95 0.97 5.56 -14.79
C VAL A 95 1.90 4.47 -14.26
N TYR A 96 1.64 3.98 -13.04
CA TYR A 96 2.40 2.90 -12.43
C TYR A 96 2.38 1.63 -13.29
N ILE A 97 1.19 1.15 -13.68
CA ILE A 97 1.05 -0.07 -14.49
C ILE A 97 1.75 0.08 -15.85
N MET A 98 1.65 1.24 -16.50
CA MET A 98 2.37 1.51 -17.74
C MET A 98 3.89 1.46 -17.54
N CYS A 99 4.41 2.01 -16.43
CA CYS A 99 5.83 1.91 -16.10
C CYS A 99 6.25 0.44 -15.89
N MET A 100 5.43 -0.36 -15.20
CA MET A 100 5.72 -1.78 -14.99
C MET A 100 5.72 -2.57 -16.31
N PHE A 101 4.82 -2.29 -17.24
CA PHE A 101 4.88 -2.91 -18.57
C PHE A 101 6.16 -2.57 -19.33
N LEU A 102 6.57 -1.31 -19.31
CA LEU A 102 7.81 -0.87 -19.96
C LEU A 102 9.07 -1.39 -19.24
N PHE A 103 8.96 -1.75 -17.95
CA PHE A 103 10.06 -2.30 -17.16
C PHE A 103 10.33 -3.79 -17.43
N ILE A 104 9.38 -4.54 -17.99
CA ILE A 104 9.51 -5.99 -18.25
C ILE A 104 10.85 -6.38 -18.91
N PRO A 105 11.35 -5.69 -19.96
CA PRO A 105 12.57 -6.13 -20.64
C PRO A 105 13.84 -6.07 -19.78
N PHE A 106 13.87 -5.28 -18.70
CA PHE A 106 15.10 -5.00 -17.94
C PHE A 106 15.53 -6.19 -17.07
N PRO A 107 14.69 -6.75 -16.16
CA PRO A 107 15.04 -7.95 -15.41
C PRO A 107 15.39 -9.17 -16.27
N PHE A 108 14.92 -9.20 -17.53
CA PHE A 108 15.10 -10.34 -18.43
C PHE A 108 16.05 -10.06 -19.60
N TYR A 109 16.80 -8.94 -19.56
CA TYR A 109 17.59 -8.46 -20.71
C TYR A 109 18.56 -9.51 -21.24
N GLU A 110 19.37 -10.11 -20.35
CA GLU A 110 20.38 -11.11 -20.74
C GLU A 110 19.76 -12.30 -21.48
N TYR A 111 18.59 -12.76 -21.02
CA TYR A 111 17.88 -13.86 -21.65
C TYR A 111 17.26 -13.48 -23.00
N LEU A 112 16.75 -12.25 -23.13
CA LEU A 112 16.15 -11.77 -24.38
C LEU A 112 17.20 -11.58 -25.48
N VAL A 113 18.38 -11.06 -25.13
CA VAL A 113 19.47 -10.85 -26.10
C VAL A 113 20.07 -12.19 -26.55
N GLN A 114 20.24 -13.15 -25.64
CA GLN A 114 20.83 -14.46 -25.95
C GLN A 114 19.88 -15.42 -26.71
N THR A 115 18.56 -15.30 -26.55
CA THR A 115 17.56 -16.20 -27.18
C THR A 115 17.01 -15.69 -28.51
N SER A 116 17.62 -14.66 -29.11
CA SER A 116 17.17 -14.03 -30.36
C SER A 116 17.36 -14.87 -31.64
N GLY A 117 17.76 -16.14 -31.51
CA GLY A 117 17.87 -17.10 -32.61
C GLY A 117 16.83 -18.23 -32.53
N GLY A 118 15.70 -18.07 -33.23
CA GLY A 118 14.90 -19.19 -33.75
C GLY A 118 13.86 -19.83 -32.81
N GLY A 119 12.61 -19.40 -32.93
CA GLY A 119 11.33 -20.15 -33.02
C GLY A 119 11.00 -21.45 -32.25
N ASN A 120 11.92 -22.17 -31.63
CA ASN A 120 11.66 -23.45 -30.96
C ASN A 120 12.04 -23.35 -29.48
N ARG A 121 11.05 -23.08 -28.62
CA ARG A 121 11.27 -22.71 -27.22
C ARG A 121 11.23 -23.88 -26.22
N ASP A 122 10.92 -25.10 -26.66
CA ASP A 122 10.69 -26.23 -25.75
C ASP A 122 11.59 -27.47 -25.99
N VAL A 123 12.72 -27.34 -26.69
CA VAL A 123 13.67 -28.45 -26.80
C VAL A 123 14.84 -28.23 -25.86
N GLU A 124 14.90 -29.03 -24.79
CA GLU A 124 16.12 -29.26 -24.01
C GLU A 124 17.21 -29.73 -24.95
N VAL A 125 18.15 -28.84 -25.30
CA VAL A 125 19.41 -29.26 -25.87
C VAL A 125 20.52 -28.67 -24.99
N GLU A 126 21.00 -29.48 -24.05
CA GLU A 126 22.38 -29.33 -23.58
C GLU A 126 23.30 -29.60 -24.77
N VAL A 127 23.49 -28.59 -25.63
CA VAL A 127 24.56 -28.64 -26.62
C VAL A 127 25.85 -28.43 -25.84
N HIS A 128 26.44 -29.53 -25.34
CA HIS A 128 27.87 -29.60 -25.06
C HIS A 128 28.63 -29.50 -26.38
N SER A 129 28.53 -28.36 -27.07
CA SER A 129 29.48 -27.99 -28.10
C SER A 129 30.80 -27.78 -27.38
N GLY A 130 31.87 -28.45 -27.84
CA GLY A 130 33.22 -28.38 -27.28
C GLY A 130 33.91 -27.00 -27.32
N PHE A 131 33.13 -25.92 -27.25
CA PHE A 131 33.50 -24.51 -27.26
C PHE A 131 32.79 -23.71 -26.14
N GLY A 132 32.57 -24.31 -24.96
CA GLY A 132 32.43 -23.59 -23.68
C GLY A 132 31.34 -22.51 -23.54
N ARG A 133 30.34 -22.43 -24.43
CA ARG A 133 29.22 -21.49 -24.31
C ARG A 133 27.99 -22.22 -23.79
N THR A 134 27.67 -22.00 -22.51
CA THR A 134 26.40 -22.41 -21.91
C THR A 134 25.29 -21.48 -22.40
N LEU A 135 24.29 -22.02 -23.10
CA LEU A 135 23.09 -21.26 -23.50
C LEU A 135 22.12 -21.27 -22.31
N HIS A 136 21.88 -20.12 -21.68
CA HIS A 136 20.98 -20.05 -20.52
C HIS A 136 19.51 -20.07 -20.98
N ARG A 137 18.70 -21.01 -20.47
CA ARG A 137 17.26 -21.09 -20.74
C ARG A 137 16.55 -19.83 -20.20
N PHE A 138 15.53 -19.36 -20.91
CA PHE A 138 14.71 -18.23 -20.46
C PHE A 138 13.93 -18.58 -19.17
N PRO A 139 13.96 -17.73 -18.12
CA PRO A 139 13.36 -18.03 -16.82
C PRO A 139 11.85 -17.75 -16.83
N HIS A 140 11.08 -18.67 -17.39
CA HIS A 140 9.62 -18.53 -17.52
C HIS A 140 8.89 -18.39 -16.19
N ASN A 141 9.39 -19.05 -15.13
CA ASN A 141 8.87 -18.91 -13.76
C ASN A 141 8.99 -17.47 -13.25
N LYS A 142 10.16 -16.85 -13.38
CA LYS A 142 10.37 -15.45 -12.95
C LYS A 142 9.54 -14.46 -13.76
N LEU A 143 9.37 -14.71 -15.06
CA LEU A 143 8.43 -13.92 -15.86
C LEU A 143 6.98 -14.14 -15.41
N GLY A 144 6.58 -15.38 -15.11
CA GLY A 144 5.25 -15.71 -14.59
C GLY A 144 4.95 -15.02 -13.26
N GLU A 145 5.89 -15.04 -12.33
CA GLU A 145 5.84 -14.33 -11.05
C GLU A 145 5.60 -12.82 -11.27
N TYR A 146 6.40 -12.19 -12.15
CA TYR A 146 6.25 -10.77 -12.48
C TYR A 146 4.91 -10.44 -13.15
N LEU A 147 4.51 -11.21 -14.17
CA LEU A 147 3.28 -10.95 -14.92
C LEU A 147 2.03 -11.20 -14.05
N SER A 148 2.04 -12.21 -13.18
CA SER A 148 0.93 -12.46 -12.26
C SER A 148 0.77 -11.36 -11.21
N ALA A 149 1.87 -10.79 -10.72
CA ALA A 149 1.86 -9.63 -9.85
C ALA A 149 1.19 -8.43 -10.53
N VAL A 150 1.64 -8.09 -11.75
CA VAL A 150 1.08 -6.95 -12.51
C VAL A 150 -0.38 -7.20 -12.89
N LEU A 151 -0.76 -8.42 -13.28
CA LEU A 151 -2.14 -8.77 -13.60
C LEU A 151 -3.07 -8.67 -12.37
N SER A 152 -2.59 -9.13 -11.21
CA SER A 152 -3.33 -9.02 -9.95
C SER A 152 -3.51 -7.54 -9.55
N LEU A 153 -2.46 -6.74 -9.70
CA LEU A 153 -2.51 -5.28 -9.47
C LEU A 153 -3.48 -4.58 -10.42
N GLN A 154 -3.43 -4.87 -11.71
CA GLN A 154 -4.37 -4.33 -12.69
C GLN A 154 -5.82 -4.68 -12.35
N SER A 155 -6.06 -5.93 -11.95
CA SER A 155 -7.39 -6.38 -11.50
C SER A 155 -7.86 -5.59 -10.28
N MET A 156 -6.97 -5.34 -9.32
CA MET A 156 -7.29 -4.54 -8.14
C MET A 156 -7.57 -3.07 -8.47
N VAL A 157 -6.78 -2.46 -9.37
CA VAL A 157 -6.99 -1.08 -9.84
C VAL A 157 -8.34 -0.96 -10.53
N PHE A 158 -8.70 -1.91 -11.40
CA PHE A 158 -10.01 -1.95 -12.04
C PHE A 158 -11.14 -2.01 -11.01
N LEU A 159 -11.01 -2.88 -9.99
CA LEU A 159 -11.99 -2.99 -8.91
C LEU A 159 -12.08 -1.71 -8.06
N GLY A 160 -10.97 -1.04 -7.81
CA GLY A 160 -10.95 0.25 -7.11
C GLY A 160 -11.66 1.36 -7.88
N VAL A 161 -11.41 1.45 -9.19
CA VAL A 161 -12.13 2.39 -10.06
C VAL A 161 -13.62 2.05 -10.12
N ALA A 162 -13.97 0.76 -10.19
CA ALA A 162 -15.35 0.32 -10.15
C ALA A 162 -16.02 0.66 -8.82
N ASP A 163 -15.30 0.55 -7.70
CA ASP A 163 -15.82 0.91 -6.38
C ASP A 163 -16.09 2.42 -6.26
N ASP A 164 -15.14 3.24 -6.71
CA ASP A 164 -15.32 4.70 -6.79
C ASP A 164 -16.49 5.10 -7.71
N LEU A 165 -16.75 4.34 -8.79
CA LEU A 165 -17.82 4.63 -9.74
C LEU A 165 -19.20 4.14 -9.28
N PHE A 166 -19.27 3.00 -8.60
CA PHE A 166 -20.54 2.32 -8.29
C PHE A 166 -20.93 2.33 -6.80
N ASP A 167 -20.08 2.85 -5.90
CA ASP A 167 -20.27 2.84 -4.44
C ASP A 167 -20.68 1.44 -3.94
N ILE A 168 -19.80 0.45 -4.18
CA ILE A 168 -20.13 -0.96 -3.96
C ILE A 168 -20.39 -1.20 -2.46
N ARG A 169 -21.41 -2.01 -2.13
CA ARG A 169 -21.72 -2.33 -0.73
C ARG A 169 -20.54 -3.01 -0.03
N TRP A 170 -20.25 -2.60 1.21
CA TRP A 170 -19.12 -3.03 2.05
C TRP A 170 -18.89 -4.56 2.09
N ARG A 171 -19.95 -5.37 2.09
CA ARG A 171 -19.83 -6.84 2.13
C ARG A 171 -19.08 -7.43 0.93
N HIS A 172 -19.20 -6.80 -0.24
CA HIS A 172 -18.47 -7.25 -1.43
C HIS A 172 -17.05 -6.68 -1.42
N LYS A 173 -16.86 -5.46 -0.90
CA LYS A 173 -15.53 -4.82 -0.73
C LYS A 173 -14.54 -5.71 0.01
N ILE A 174 -15.00 -6.52 0.97
CA ILE A 174 -14.15 -7.47 1.71
C ILE A 174 -13.62 -8.60 0.82
N LEU A 175 -14.43 -9.13 -0.11
CA LEU A 175 -14.06 -10.34 -0.88
C LEU A 175 -13.41 -10.02 -2.24
N LEU A 176 -13.67 -8.85 -2.80
CA LEU A 176 -13.15 -8.43 -4.11
C LEU A 176 -11.60 -8.50 -4.22
N PRO A 177 -10.82 -8.08 -3.21
CA PRO A 177 -9.36 -8.22 -3.27
C PRO A 177 -8.88 -9.69 -3.33
N ALA A 178 -9.60 -10.63 -2.72
CA ALA A 178 -9.25 -12.04 -2.81
C ALA A 178 -9.37 -12.57 -4.25
N ILE A 179 -10.37 -12.10 -4.99
CA ILE A 179 -10.54 -12.43 -6.41
C ILE A 179 -9.40 -11.83 -7.24
N ALA A 180 -9.02 -10.58 -6.96
CA ALA A 180 -7.90 -9.94 -7.64
C ALA A 180 -6.55 -10.65 -7.39
N ALA A 181 -6.41 -11.35 -6.26
CA ALA A 181 -5.19 -12.09 -5.91
C ALA A 181 -5.05 -13.47 -6.59
N ILE A 182 -6.10 -13.98 -7.25
CA ILE A 182 -6.10 -15.31 -7.87
C ILE A 182 -4.90 -15.53 -8.80
N PRO A 183 -4.54 -14.63 -9.74
CA PRO A 183 -3.42 -14.88 -10.65
C PRO A 183 -2.10 -15.11 -9.92
N MET A 184 -1.80 -14.27 -8.92
CA MET A 184 -0.61 -14.41 -8.09
C MET A 184 -0.63 -15.70 -7.26
N LEU A 185 -1.79 -16.09 -6.69
CA LEU A 185 -1.90 -17.32 -5.89
C LEU A 185 -1.72 -18.58 -6.74
N VAL A 186 -2.20 -18.58 -7.99
CA VAL A 186 -1.99 -19.69 -8.93
C VAL A 186 -0.51 -19.81 -9.29
N VAL A 187 0.16 -18.70 -9.59
CA VAL A 187 1.60 -18.74 -9.88
C VAL A 187 2.41 -19.15 -8.65
N TYR A 188 2.03 -18.69 -7.45
CA TYR A 188 2.64 -19.15 -6.21
C TYR A 188 2.53 -20.67 -6.04
N TYR A 189 1.37 -21.25 -6.36
CA TYR A 189 1.14 -22.69 -6.29
C TYR A 189 2.02 -23.47 -7.27
N VAL A 190 2.18 -22.98 -8.50
CA VAL A 190 2.93 -23.66 -9.56
C VAL A 190 4.44 -23.54 -9.33
N ASP A 191 4.94 -22.35 -8.98
CA ASP A 191 6.38 -22.07 -8.94
C ASP A 191 7.03 -22.40 -7.59
N PHE A 192 6.35 -22.14 -6.48
CA PHE A 192 6.91 -22.36 -5.14
C PHE A 192 6.23 -23.54 -4.45
N GLY A 193 4.89 -23.52 -4.37
CA GLY A 193 4.10 -24.55 -3.68
C GLY A 193 4.41 -24.70 -2.19
N VAL A 194 5.21 -23.80 -1.60
CA VAL A 194 5.67 -23.91 -0.20
C VAL A 194 4.56 -23.45 0.74
N THR A 195 3.93 -24.40 1.42
CA THR A 195 2.88 -24.14 2.43
C THR A 195 3.33 -24.45 3.84
N ILE A 196 4.64 -24.64 4.04
CA ILE A 196 5.25 -24.96 5.33
C ILE A 196 5.65 -23.67 6.01
N ILE A 197 5.23 -23.49 7.26
CA ILE A 197 5.61 -22.36 8.09
C ILE A 197 6.49 -22.81 9.26
N THR A 198 7.46 -21.98 9.62
CA THR A 198 8.21 -22.13 10.87
C THR A 198 7.35 -21.66 12.05
N ILE A 199 7.25 -22.51 13.07
CA ILE A 199 6.49 -22.26 14.30
C ILE A 199 7.40 -21.58 15.34
N PRO A 200 6.90 -20.55 16.07
CA PRO A 200 7.62 -19.94 17.19
C PRO A 200 8.03 -20.97 18.24
N THR A 201 9.22 -20.83 18.82
CA THR A 201 9.84 -21.73 19.81
C THR A 201 8.90 -22.11 20.95
N MET A 202 8.12 -21.14 21.46
CA MET A 202 7.15 -21.35 22.54
C MET A 202 5.98 -22.30 22.17
N LEU A 203 5.68 -22.45 20.89
CA LEU A 203 4.60 -23.30 20.37
C LEU A 203 5.10 -24.62 19.80
N GLN A 204 6.42 -24.78 19.60
CA GLN A 204 7.02 -26.00 19.09
C GLN A 204 6.71 -27.27 19.90
N PRO A 205 6.62 -27.22 21.26
CA PRO A 205 6.24 -28.41 22.04
C PRO A 205 4.86 -29.00 21.67
N TYR A 206 3.97 -28.19 21.08
CA TYR A 206 2.61 -28.60 20.73
C TYR A 206 2.43 -28.90 19.25
N LEU A 207 3.19 -28.23 18.38
CA LEU A 207 2.97 -28.22 16.92
C LEU A 207 4.18 -28.66 16.09
N GLY A 208 5.32 -28.90 16.74
CA GLY A 208 6.61 -29.14 16.09
C GLY A 208 7.23 -27.84 15.52
N ASN A 209 8.42 -27.98 14.91
CA ASN A 209 9.20 -26.83 14.41
C ASN A 209 8.66 -26.30 13.07
N LEU A 210 8.10 -27.19 12.26
CA LEU A 210 7.54 -26.90 10.94
C LEU A 210 6.11 -27.41 10.88
N LEU A 211 5.19 -26.55 10.42
CA LEU A 211 3.79 -26.90 10.23
C LEU A 211 3.40 -26.72 8.76
N ASN A 212 2.90 -27.78 8.13
CA ASN A 212 2.32 -27.68 6.79
C ASN A 212 0.85 -27.25 6.90
N LEU A 213 0.54 -26.05 6.44
CA LEU A 213 -0.81 -25.50 6.44
C LEU A 213 -1.64 -25.91 5.21
N GLY A 214 -1.00 -26.38 4.14
CA GLY A 214 -1.68 -26.70 2.88
C GLY A 214 -2.57 -25.55 2.39
N TRP A 215 -3.86 -25.84 2.15
CA TRP A 215 -4.83 -24.85 1.68
C TRP A 215 -5.03 -23.66 2.64
N LEU A 216 -4.82 -23.84 3.95
CA LEU A 216 -4.92 -22.75 4.93
C LEU A 216 -3.86 -21.68 4.68
N TYR A 217 -2.71 -22.03 4.07
CA TYR A 217 -1.71 -21.04 3.67
C TYR A 217 -2.22 -20.14 2.53
N TYR A 218 -2.96 -20.70 1.57
CA TYR A 218 -3.61 -19.92 0.52
C TYR A 218 -4.73 -19.03 1.07
N ALA A 219 -5.51 -19.54 2.04
CA ALA A 219 -6.49 -18.72 2.76
C ALA A 219 -5.81 -17.55 3.51
N TYR A 220 -4.64 -17.79 4.13
CA TYR A 220 -3.82 -16.75 4.74
C TYR A 220 -3.35 -15.71 3.72
N MET A 221 -2.80 -16.13 2.56
CA MET A 221 -2.36 -15.18 1.53
C MET A 221 -3.52 -14.37 0.97
N ALA A 222 -4.69 -14.99 0.76
CA ALA A 222 -5.92 -14.28 0.39
C ALA A 222 -6.32 -13.28 1.47
N PHE A 223 -6.24 -13.63 2.75
CA PHE A 223 -6.50 -12.71 3.85
C PHE A 223 -5.52 -11.52 3.86
N VAL A 224 -4.23 -11.74 3.62
CA VAL A 224 -3.24 -10.66 3.47
C VAL A 224 -3.60 -9.74 2.29
N ALA A 225 -4.07 -10.30 1.17
CA ALA A 225 -4.54 -9.54 0.01
C ALA A 225 -5.83 -8.74 0.28
N ILE A 226 -6.72 -9.24 1.16
CA ILE A 226 -7.90 -8.50 1.64
C ILE A 226 -7.50 -7.39 2.62
N LEU A 227 -6.59 -7.70 3.53
CA LEU A 227 -6.22 -6.82 4.64
C LEU A 227 -5.57 -5.54 4.13
N GLY A 228 -4.56 -5.62 3.25
CA GLY A 228 -3.80 -4.45 2.77
C GLY A 228 -4.70 -3.31 2.25
N PRO A 229 -5.49 -3.53 1.18
CA PRO A 229 -6.42 -2.54 0.62
C PRO A 229 -7.36 -1.92 1.63
N ASN A 230 -8.02 -2.76 2.43
CA ASN A 230 -9.06 -2.32 3.36
C ASN A 230 -8.45 -1.60 4.57
N ALA A 231 -7.27 -2.00 5.03
CA ALA A 231 -6.65 -1.41 6.20
C ALA A 231 -6.14 0.02 5.91
N ILE A 232 -5.64 0.29 4.70
CA ILE A 232 -5.34 1.66 4.25
C ILE A 232 -6.63 2.47 4.07
N ASN A 233 -7.65 1.90 3.42
CA ASN A 233 -8.92 2.59 3.17
C ASN A 233 -9.62 3.01 4.49
N ILE A 234 -9.62 2.15 5.51
CA ILE A 234 -10.27 2.48 6.79
C ILE A 234 -9.47 3.53 7.60
N LEU A 235 -8.16 3.68 7.36
CA LEU A 235 -7.33 4.73 7.94
C LEU A 235 -7.22 5.94 6.99
N ALA A 236 -8.37 6.56 6.70
CA ALA A 236 -8.51 7.64 5.73
C ALA A 236 -9.35 8.81 6.28
N GLY A 237 -9.41 9.91 5.52
CA GLY A 237 -10.37 10.99 5.75
C GLY A 237 -9.79 12.33 6.24
N ILE A 238 -8.46 12.47 6.23
CA ILE A 238 -7.78 13.78 6.37
C ILE A 238 -6.76 13.95 5.24
N ASN A 239 -6.53 15.18 4.82
CA ASN A 239 -5.70 15.55 3.69
C ASN A 239 -4.27 14.98 3.81
N GLY A 240 -3.90 14.07 2.90
CA GLY A 240 -2.56 13.50 2.79
C GLY A 240 -2.33 12.18 3.54
N ILE A 241 -3.29 11.68 4.34
CA ILE A 241 -3.02 10.52 5.21
C ILE A 241 -2.93 9.21 4.44
N GLU A 242 -3.75 8.99 3.42
CA GLU A 242 -3.80 7.75 2.64
C GLU A 242 -2.49 7.56 1.87
N VAL A 243 -2.04 8.62 1.20
CA VAL A 243 -0.78 8.60 0.43
C VAL A 243 0.42 8.64 1.35
N GLY A 244 0.38 9.48 2.37
CA GLY A 244 1.48 9.68 3.31
C GLY A 244 1.82 8.41 4.09
N GLN A 245 0.84 7.73 4.67
CA GLN A 245 1.08 6.46 5.37
C GLN A 245 1.63 5.39 4.41
N SER A 246 1.14 5.35 3.16
CA SER A 246 1.59 4.39 2.16
C SER A 246 3.05 4.63 1.76
N ILE A 247 3.48 5.90 1.65
CA ILE A 247 4.89 6.24 1.43
C ILE A 247 5.75 5.79 2.61
N VAL A 248 5.32 6.03 3.85
CA VAL A 248 6.05 5.56 5.05
C VAL A 248 6.18 4.04 5.04
N ILE A 249 5.09 3.30 4.76
CA ILE A 249 5.11 1.83 4.65
C ILE A 249 6.08 1.39 3.54
N ALA A 250 6.01 1.98 2.34
CA ALA A 250 6.90 1.65 1.24
C ALA A 250 8.38 1.89 1.59
N LEU A 251 8.70 3.00 2.25
CA LEU A 251 10.07 3.29 2.72
C LEU A 251 10.55 2.27 3.76
N MET A 252 9.68 1.81 4.65
CA MET A 252 10.01 0.76 5.61
C MET A 252 10.26 -0.60 4.94
N ILE A 253 9.46 -0.95 3.93
CA ILE A 253 9.68 -2.18 3.15
C ILE A 253 10.97 -2.07 2.34
N ILE A 254 11.24 -0.93 1.69
CA ILE A 254 12.51 -0.69 0.98
C ILE A 254 13.69 -0.78 1.93
N PHE A 255 13.60 -0.19 3.13
CA PHE A 255 14.66 -0.30 4.13
C PHE A 255 14.91 -1.77 4.49
N ASN A 256 13.84 -2.56 4.71
CA ASN A 256 13.96 -4.00 4.91
C ASN A 256 14.62 -4.71 3.71
N ASP A 257 14.21 -4.41 2.49
CA ASP A 257 14.76 -5.00 1.26
C ASP A 257 16.26 -4.70 1.15
N CYS A 258 16.68 -3.47 1.42
CA CYS A 258 18.08 -3.07 1.42
C CYS A 258 18.93 -3.86 2.42
N LEU A 259 18.41 -4.23 3.59
CA LEU A 259 19.15 -5.04 4.57
C LEU A 259 19.49 -6.42 4.01
N TYR A 260 18.58 -7.05 3.25
CA TYR A 260 18.82 -8.35 2.64
C TYR A 260 19.67 -8.25 1.36
N ILE A 261 19.48 -7.21 0.56
CA ILE A 261 20.26 -6.98 -0.68
C ILE A 261 21.72 -6.65 -0.36
N SER A 262 21.98 -5.97 0.76
CA SER A 262 23.34 -5.61 1.18
C SER A 262 24.17 -6.80 1.66
N GLN A 263 23.60 -8.00 1.77
CA GLN A 263 24.30 -9.22 2.15
C GLN A 263 24.59 -10.08 0.91
N PRO A 264 25.85 -10.13 0.43
CA PRO A 264 26.19 -10.90 -0.76
C PRO A 264 25.86 -12.39 -0.59
N GLY A 265 25.16 -12.97 -1.57
CA GLY A 265 24.83 -14.40 -1.58
C GLY A 265 23.69 -14.80 -0.63
N HIS A 266 22.96 -13.84 -0.06
CA HIS A 266 21.79 -14.17 0.78
C HIS A 266 20.68 -14.83 -0.08
N PRO A 267 20.09 -15.97 0.34
CA PRO A 267 19.09 -16.70 -0.46
C PRO A 267 17.85 -15.88 -0.86
N ALA A 268 17.43 -14.95 -0.01
CA ALA A 268 16.27 -14.08 -0.26
C ALA A 268 16.58 -12.83 -1.09
N MET A 269 17.83 -12.62 -1.52
CA MET A 269 18.23 -11.40 -2.24
C MET A 269 17.35 -11.14 -3.47
N ASN A 270 17.05 -12.17 -4.27
CA ASN A 270 16.21 -12.05 -5.47
C ASN A 270 14.76 -11.66 -5.15
N SER A 271 14.21 -12.17 -4.04
CA SER A 271 12.85 -11.83 -3.58
C SER A 271 12.76 -10.37 -3.12
N HIS A 272 13.80 -9.86 -2.45
CA HIS A 272 13.88 -8.45 -2.06
C HIS A 272 14.17 -7.52 -3.24
N LEU A 273 14.94 -7.97 -4.24
CA LEU A 273 15.12 -7.24 -5.51
C LEU A 273 13.79 -7.12 -6.26
N PHE A 274 13.01 -8.20 -6.34
CA PHE A 274 11.68 -8.19 -6.93
C PHE A 274 10.79 -7.15 -6.24
N SER A 275 10.71 -7.17 -4.91
CA SER A 275 9.97 -6.16 -4.13
C SER A 275 10.42 -4.73 -4.46
N LEU A 276 11.73 -4.49 -4.48
CA LEU A 276 12.30 -3.18 -4.77
C LEU A 276 11.91 -2.66 -6.16
N TYR A 277 11.88 -3.52 -7.18
CA TYR A 277 11.46 -3.15 -8.54
C TYR A 277 10.03 -2.61 -8.60
N PHE A 278 9.13 -3.12 -7.75
CA PHE A 278 7.74 -2.69 -7.65
C PHE A 278 7.59 -1.44 -6.78
N LEU A 279 8.38 -1.30 -5.72
CA LEU A 279 8.25 -0.20 -4.75
C LEU A 279 8.85 1.13 -5.23
N LEU A 280 9.93 1.11 -6.02
CA LEU A 280 10.54 2.36 -6.50
C LEU A 280 9.58 3.16 -7.43
N PRO A 281 8.95 2.57 -8.47
CA PRO A 281 7.98 3.30 -9.28
C PRO A 281 6.73 3.70 -8.49
N PHE A 282 6.35 2.90 -7.48
CA PHE A 282 5.25 3.22 -6.59
C PHE A 282 5.53 4.48 -5.78
N LEU A 283 6.73 4.63 -5.22
CA LEU A 283 7.15 5.87 -4.56
C LEU A 283 7.08 7.06 -5.52
N GLY A 284 7.48 6.88 -6.77
CA GLY A 284 7.41 7.93 -7.80
C GLY A 284 5.98 8.48 -7.97
N VAL A 285 5.02 7.61 -8.27
CA VAL A 285 3.62 8.03 -8.44
C VAL A 285 3.00 8.57 -7.14
N SER A 286 3.31 7.96 -6.00
CA SER A 286 2.75 8.35 -4.70
C SER A 286 3.30 9.68 -4.21
N LEU A 287 4.59 9.99 -4.41
CA LEU A 287 5.16 11.29 -4.09
C LEU A 287 4.54 12.41 -4.94
N ALA A 288 4.29 12.14 -6.22
CA ALA A 288 3.60 13.09 -7.10
C ALA A 288 2.14 13.32 -6.64
N LEU A 289 1.42 12.26 -6.29
CA LEU A 289 0.06 12.36 -5.76
C LEU A 289 0.02 13.12 -4.43
N LEU A 290 0.93 12.80 -3.50
CA LEU A 290 1.03 13.46 -2.21
C LEU A 290 1.23 14.96 -2.41
N ARG A 291 2.01 15.39 -3.40
CA ARG A 291 2.25 16.82 -3.65
C ARG A 291 0.97 17.62 -3.96
N TYR A 292 -0.06 16.98 -4.52
CA TYR A 292 -1.38 17.58 -4.76
C TYR A 292 -2.42 17.26 -3.67
N ASN A 293 -2.29 16.11 -3.01
CA ASN A 293 -3.20 15.66 -1.96
C ASN A 293 -2.81 16.16 -0.56
N TRP A 294 -1.56 16.61 -0.36
CA TRP A 294 -1.09 17.16 0.91
C TRP A 294 -1.88 18.40 1.32
N PHE A 295 -1.99 18.61 2.62
CA PHE A 295 -2.71 19.75 3.19
C PHE A 295 -2.16 21.10 2.70
N PRO A 296 -3.01 22.03 2.23
CA PRO A 296 -4.44 21.85 1.91
C PRO A 296 -4.64 21.11 0.58
N ALA A 297 -5.43 20.02 0.58
CA ALA A 297 -5.58 19.17 -0.60
C ALA A 297 -6.20 19.90 -1.79
N LYS A 298 -5.65 19.62 -2.98
CA LYS A 298 -6.18 20.04 -4.29
C LYS A 298 -6.91 18.91 -5.01
N VAL A 299 -6.66 17.66 -4.62
CA VAL A 299 -7.30 16.46 -5.16
C VAL A 299 -7.49 15.41 -4.07
N PHE A 300 -8.51 14.58 -4.21
CA PHE A 300 -8.71 13.36 -3.43
C PHE A 300 -8.28 12.13 -4.20
N VAL A 301 -7.81 11.14 -3.44
CA VAL A 301 -7.22 9.92 -4.00
C VAL A 301 -8.26 8.89 -4.42
N GLY A 302 -9.40 8.82 -3.72
CA GLY A 302 -10.44 7.81 -3.90
C GLY A 302 -10.05 6.43 -3.35
N ASP A 303 -11.03 5.51 -3.31
CA ASP A 303 -10.84 4.12 -2.90
C ASP A 303 -9.84 3.42 -3.84
N THR A 304 -9.77 3.86 -5.10
CA THR A 304 -8.80 3.36 -6.09
C THR A 304 -7.36 3.38 -5.59
N TYR A 305 -6.91 4.48 -4.98
CA TYR A 305 -5.53 4.55 -4.47
C TYR A 305 -5.31 3.62 -3.28
N CYS A 306 -6.23 3.61 -2.33
CA CYS A 306 -6.14 2.77 -1.14
C CYS A 306 -6.06 1.29 -1.52
N TYR A 307 -6.87 0.89 -2.50
CA TYR A 307 -6.88 -0.45 -3.05
C TYR A 307 -5.58 -0.79 -3.78
N PHE A 308 -5.13 0.11 -4.65
CA PHE A 308 -3.85 -0.04 -5.36
C PHE A 308 -2.66 -0.17 -4.40
N ALA A 309 -2.49 0.78 -3.47
CA ALA A 309 -1.35 0.81 -2.56
C ALA A 309 -1.35 -0.39 -1.61
N GLY A 310 -2.49 -0.70 -1.00
CA GLY A 310 -2.59 -1.80 -0.04
C GLY A 310 -2.36 -3.15 -0.70
N PHE A 311 -2.87 -3.33 -1.91
CA PHE A 311 -2.68 -4.57 -2.66
C PHE A 311 -1.25 -4.73 -3.18
N LEU A 312 -0.60 -3.64 -3.59
CA LEU A 312 0.83 -3.65 -3.92
C LEU A 312 1.67 -4.19 -2.77
N PHE A 313 1.41 -3.73 -1.55
CA PHE A 313 2.13 -4.23 -0.38
C PHE A 313 1.87 -5.73 -0.17
N SER A 314 0.63 -6.18 -0.34
CA SER A 314 0.31 -7.61 -0.27
C SER A 314 1.04 -8.41 -1.36
N VAL A 315 1.12 -7.91 -2.59
CA VAL A 315 1.82 -8.56 -3.71
C VAL A 315 3.31 -8.71 -3.41
N VAL A 316 4.00 -7.64 -3.05
CA VAL A 316 5.44 -7.71 -2.75
C VAL A 316 5.71 -8.52 -1.48
N GLY A 317 4.81 -8.48 -0.48
CA GLY A 317 4.95 -9.27 0.73
C GLY A 317 4.75 -10.78 0.52
N ILE A 318 3.80 -11.17 -0.33
CA ILE A 318 3.50 -12.57 -0.63
C ILE A 318 4.59 -13.16 -1.54
N LEU A 319 4.85 -12.54 -2.69
CA LEU A 319 5.87 -13.02 -3.65
C LEU A 319 7.30 -12.81 -3.15
N GLY A 320 7.52 -11.78 -2.34
CA GLY A 320 8.78 -11.55 -1.65
C GLY A 320 9.02 -12.48 -0.46
N HIS A 321 8.06 -13.32 -0.08
CA HIS A 321 8.13 -14.23 1.08
C HIS A 321 8.40 -13.55 2.44
N PHE A 322 8.03 -12.27 2.58
CA PHE A 322 8.17 -11.51 3.83
C PHE A 322 6.83 -11.01 4.38
N SER A 323 5.72 -11.69 4.05
CA SER A 323 4.37 -11.33 4.49
C SER A 323 4.25 -11.17 6.02
N LYS A 324 5.02 -11.93 6.81
CA LYS A 324 5.12 -11.76 8.28
C LYS A 324 5.69 -10.39 8.66
N THR A 325 6.78 -9.96 8.01
CA THR A 325 7.39 -8.64 8.20
C THR A 325 6.43 -7.54 7.72
N LEU A 326 5.70 -7.76 6.63
CA LEU A 326 4.67 -6.83 6.18
C LEU A 326 3.59 -6.61 7.25
N MET A 327 3.10 -7.67 7.90
CA MET A 327 2.10 -7.54 8.98
C MET A 327 2.62 -6.71 10.16
N LEU A 328 3.91 -6.80 10.46
CA LEU A 328 4.56 -5.99 11.49
C LEU A 328 4.62 -4.50 11.09
N VAL A 329 4.93 -4.20 9.83
CA VAL A 329 4.92 -2.82 9.32
C VAL A 329 3.50 -2.25 9.26
N LEU A 330 2.49 -3.08 8.95
CA LEU A 330 1.07 -2.72 8.91
C LEU A 330 0.38 -2.69 10.29
N LEU A 331 1.14 -2.80 11.38
CA LEU A 331 0.58 -2.90 12.73
C LEU A 331 -0.35 -1.72 13.09
N PRO A 332 -0.06 -0.45 12.73
CA PRO A 332 -1.01 0.65 12.95
C PRO A 332 -2.32 0.47 12.18
N GLN A 333 -2.29 0.03 10.93
CA GLN A 333 -3.50 -0.22 10.13
C GLN A 333 -4.31 -1.39 10.70
N ILE A 334 -3.63 -2.46 11.12
CA ILE A 334 -4.26 -3.61 11.79
C ILE A 334 -4.92 -3.17 13.10
N PHE A 335 -4.22 -2.37 13.91
CA PHE A 335 -4.77 -1.82 15.14
C PHE A 335 -5.98 -0.92 14.86
N ASN A 336 -5.93 -0.06 13.85
CA ASN A 336 -7.07 0.77 13.45
C ASN A 336 -8.29 -0.08 13.07
N GLY A 337 -8.09 -1.14 12.28
CA GLY A 337 -9.14 -2.09 11.91
C GLY A 337 -9.73 -2.80 13.13
N ALA A 338 -8.88 -3.35 14.01
CA ALA A 338 -9.29 -4.01 15.24
C ALA A 338 -10.06 -3.05 16.17
N TYR A 339 -9.55 -1.83 16.36
CA TYR A 339 -10.19 -0.79 17.16
C TYR A 339 -11.52 -0.31 16.57
N SER A 340 -11.64 -0.27 15.24
CA SER A 340 -12.89 0.03 14.52
C SER A 340 -13.95 -1.08 14.57
N THR A 341 -13.57 -2.32 14.91
CA THR A 341 -14.43 -3.52 14.89
C THR A 341 -15.79 -3.30 15.59
N PRO A 342 -15.89 -2.72 16.80
CA PRO A 342 -17.19 -2.55 17.46
C PRO A 342 -18.17 -1.69 16.64
N GLN A 343 -17.67 -0.71 15.89
CA GLN A 343 -18.49 0.10 14.98
C GLN A 343 -18.81 -0.66 13.69
N LEU A 344 -17.80 -1.31 13.07
CA LEU A 344 -17.97 -2.03 11.81
C LEU A 344 -18.98 -3.19 11.90
N PHE A 345 -19.04 -3.87 13.05
CA PHE A 345 -20.01 -4.94 13.31
C PHE A 345 -21.33 -4.46 13.93
N GLY A 346 -21.51 -3.14 14.09
CA GLY A 346 -22.76 -2.54 14.60
C GLY A 346 -23.02 -2.76 16.09
N LEU A 347 -22.00 -3.13 16.89
CA LEU A 347 -22.09 -3.17 18.35
C LEU A 347 -22.17 -1.76 18.95
N VAL A 348 -21.49 -0.81 18.31
CA VAL A 348 -21.52 0.64 18.56
C VAL A 348 -22.07 1.33 17.31
N PRO A 349 -22.88 2.40 17.43
CA PRO A 349 -23.33 3.17 16.28
C PRO A 349 -22.15 3.57 15.38
N CYS A 350 -22.28 3.28 14.09
CA CYS A 350 -21.28 3.58 13.08
C CYS A 350 -21.83 4.65 12.13
N PRO A 351 -21.45 5.93 12.30
CA PRO A 351 -21.77 6.96 11.34
C PRO A 351 -21.19 6.63 9.96
N ARG A 352 -21.81 7.17 8.89
CA ARG A 352 -21.29 7.03 7.52
C ARG A 352 -19.87 7.60 7.40
N HIS A 353 -19.63 8.75 8.03
CA HIS A 353 -18.32 9.41 8.06
C HIS A 353 -17.77 9.42 9.47
N ARG A 354 -16.59 8.82 9.66
CA ARG A 354 -15.89 8.71 10.95
C ARG A 354 -14.67 9.63 11.06
N LEU A 355 -14.49 10.53 10.08
CA LEU A 355 -13.40 11.50 10.08
C LEU A 355 -13.55 12.53 11.22
N PRO A 356 -12.45 13.08 11.74
CA PRO A 356 -12.48 14.15 12.74
C PRO A 356 -13.37 15.33 12.36
N LYS A 357 -13.97 15.98 13.35
CA LYS A 357 -14.88 17.11 13.13
C LYS A 357 -14.09 18.41 13.06
N PHE A 358 -14.22 19.15 11.95
CA PHE A 358 -13.61 20.47 11.83
C PHE A 358 -14.42 21.54 12.56
N ASN A 359 -13.76 22.29 13.43
CA ASN A 359 -14.34 23.44 14.13
C ASN A 359 -13.94 24.75 13.43
N ALA A 360 -14.92 25.40 12.78
CA ALA A 360 -14.69 26.62 12.01
C ALA A 360 -14.28 27.84 12.84
N ARG A 361 -14.48 27.82 14.17
CA ARG A 361 -14.08 28.92 15.06
C ARG A 361 -12.60 28.84 15.44
N THR A 362 -12.12 27.63 15.72
CA THR A 362 -10.73 27.38 16.16
C THR A 362 -9.82 27.03 14.98
N HIS A 363 -10.38 26.66 13.83
CA HIS A 363 -9.67 26.09 12.68
C HIS A 363 -8.90 24.78 13.00
N LEU A 364 -9.37 24.04 14.01
CA LEU A 364 -8.79 22.77 14.45
C LEU A 364 -9.75 21.61 14.20
N LEU A 365 -9.19 20.40 14.13
CA LEU A 365 -9.93 19.15 14.15
C LEU A 365 -10.15 18.70 15.60
N GLU A 366 -11.38 18.32 15.90
CA GLU A 366 -11.82 17.76 17.19
C GLU A 366 -12.27 16.30 16.99
N PRO A 367 -12.24 15.47 18.05
CA PRO A 367 -12.80 14.13 17.99
C PRO A 367 -14.27 14.18 17.53
N SER A 368 -14.57 13.43 16.48
CA SER A 368 -15.94 13.19 16.04
C SER A 368 -16.60 12.17 16.97
N MET A 369 -17.89 12.36 17.24
CA MET A 369 -18.66 11.55 18.18
C MET A 369 -19.74 10.74 17.45
N ALA A 370 -20.02 9.54 17.94
CA ALA A 370 -21.14 8.69 17.57
C ALA A 370 -22.19 8.76 18.68
N GLU A 371 -23.42 9.13 18.29
CA GLU A 371 -24.55 9.30 19.19
C GLU A 371 -25.32 7.98 19.37
N PHE A 372 -25.69 7.67 20.61
CA PHE A 372 -26.53 6.53 20.95
C PHE A 372 -27.99 6.99 21.04
N VAL A 373 -28.82 6.54 20.09
CA VAL A 373 -30.27 6.77 20.14
C VAL A 373 -30.91 5.99 21.30
N GLN A 374 -30.38 4.81 21.59
CA GLN A 374 -30.77 3.97 22.71
C GLN A 374 -29.54 3.67 23.56
N PRO A 375 -29.69 3.53 24.89
CA PRO A 375 -28.55 3.24 25.75
C PRO A 375 -27.86 1.94 25.32
N PRO A 376 -26.51 1.91 25.32
CA PRO A 376 -25.78 0.72 24.93
C PRO A 376 -26.13 -0.47 25.85
N LYS A 377 -26.14 -1.68 25.27
CA LYS A 377 -26.26 -2.92 26.05
C LYS A 377 -25.20 -2.95 27.15
N GLN A 378 -25.52 -3.55 28.31
CA GLN A 378 -24.64 -3.56 29.48
C GLN A 378 -23.20 -4.01 29.17
N PHE A 379 -23.04 -5.06 28.35
CA PHE A 379 -21.72 -5.52 27.92
C PHE A 379 -20.96 -4.47 27.11
N VAL A 380 -21.62 -3.79 26.16
CA VAL A 380 -21.03 -2.73 25.34
C VAL A 380 -20.69 -1.52 26.21
N ALA A 381 -21.56 -1.15 27.15
CA ALA A 381 -21.33 -0.08 28.11
C ALA A 381 -20.10 -0.37 29.00
N ALA A 382 -19.97 -1.61 29.50
CA ALA A 382 -18.81 -2.05 30.29
C ALA A 382 -17.51 -2.06 29.48
N LEU A 383 -17.58 -2.49 28.22
CA LEU A 383 -16.46 -2.43 27.28
C LEU A 383 -16.01 -0.98 27.06
N LEU A 384 -16.94 -0.07 26.72
CA LEU A 384 -16.65 1.34 26.51
C LEU A 384 -16.11 2.02 27.77
N ALA A 385 -16.66 1.72 28.95
CA ALA A 385 -16.15 2.24 30.22
C ALA A 385 -14.73 1.74 30.52
N THR A 386 -14.42 0.48 30.17
CA THR A 386 -13.05 -0.05 30.28
C THR A 386 -12.11 0.66 29.30
N MET A 387 -12.55 0.88 28.05
CA MET A 387 -11.78 1.63 27.06
C MET A 387 -11.52 3.07 27.50
N GLU A 388 -12.49 3.73 28.15
CA GLU A 388 -12.35 5.09 28.68
C GLU A 388 -11.29 5.15 29.78
N LYS A 389 -11.27 4.17 30.70
CA LYS A 389 -10.22 4.05 31.74
C LYS A 389 -8.82 3.90 31.13
N CYS A 390 -8.71 3.18 30.02
CA CYS A 390 -7.46 3.05 29.25
C CYS A 390 -7.15 4.28 28.38
N ARG A 391 -7.94 5.37 28.45
CA ARG A 391 -7.86 6.55 27.59
C ARG A 391 -7.98 6.24 26.09
N LEU A 392 -8.66 5.14 25.74
CA LEU A 392 -8.87 4.73 24.35
C LEU A 392 -10.12 5.33 23.73
N VAL A 393 -11.00 5.96 24.49
CA VAL A 393 -12.25 6.53 23.98
C VAL A 393 -12.66 7.69 24.86
N MET A 394 -13.29 8.70 24.25
CA MET A 394 -13.95 9.78 24.98
C MET A 394 -15.45 9.48 25.04
N LEU A 395 -16.01 9.42 26.25
CA LEU A 395 -17.45 9.23 26.45
C LEU A 395 -18.07 10.52 26.97
N ARG A 396 -19.30 10.80 26.56
CA ARG A 396 -20.17 11.79 27.21
C ARG A 396 -21.37 11.08 27.81
N ARG A 397 -21.54 11.29 29.10
CA ARG A 397 -22.65 10.76 29.89
C ARG A 397 -23.68 11.85 30.11
N ASP A 398 -24.94 11.46 30.20
CA ASP A 398 -26.02 12.35 30.64
C ASP A 398 -25.97 12.57 32.16
N GLU A 399 -26.84 13.43 32.70
CA GLU A 399 -26.96 13.74 34.14
C GLU A 399 -27.22 12.48 34.98
N GLU A 400 -27.84 11.46 34.38
CA GLU A 400 -28.14 10.15 35.00
C GLU A 400 -26.97 9.15 34.91
N GLY A 401 -25.82 9.54 34.35
CA GLY A 401 -24.63 8.69 34.20
C GLY A 401 -24.68 7.72 33.01
N VAL A 402 -25.74 7.76 32.19
CA VAL A 402 -25.91 6.92 31.00
C VAL A 402 -25.07 7.44 29.84
N ILE A 403 -24.40 6.54 29.11
CA ILE A 403 -23.55 6.89 27.95
C ILE A 403 -24.44 7.35 26.78
N LYS A 404 -24.26 8.59 26.34
CA LYS A 404 -25.00 9.20 25.23
C LYS A 404 -24.17 9.36 23.96
N GLU A 405 -22.88 9.67 24.11
CA GLU A 405 -21.97 9.82 22.97
C GLU A 405 -20.64 9.11 23.25
N CYS A 406 -20.03 8.60 22.19
CA CYS A 406 -18.71 7.96 22.18
C CYS A 406 -17.89 8.52 21.04
N SER A 407 -16.61 8.83 21.24
CA SER A 407 -15.74 9.20 20.12
C SER A 407 -15.67 8.08 19.08
N ASN A 408 -15.62 8.43 17.79
CA ASN A 408 -15.49 7.45 16.73
C ASN A 408 -14.21 6.62 16.88
N LEU A 409 -14.32 5.30 16.68
CA LEU A 409 -13.25 4.35 16.99
C LEU A 409 -12.29 4.21 15.79
N THR A 410 -11.48 5.25 15.59
CA THR A 410 -10.39 5.29 14.58
C THR A 410 -9.13 5.88 15.20
N ILE A 411 -7.94 5.53 14.71
CA ILE A 411 -6.68 6.12 15.17
C ILE A 411 -6.67 7.65 15.05
N LEU A 412 -7.29 8.22 14.00
CA LEU A 412 -7.35 9.68 13.83
C LEU A 412 -8.05 10.37 15.01
N ASN A 413 -9.22 9.86 15.40
CA ASN A 413 -9.94 10.37 16.58
C ASN A 413 -9.22 10.03 17.89
N LEU A 414 -8.61 8.84 18.01
CA LEU A 414 -7.84 8.44 19.19
C LEU A 414 -6.65 9.39 19.44
N TRP A 415 -5.96 9.79 18.37
CA TRP A 415 -4.87 10.75 18.45
C TRP A 415 -5.33 12.11 19.01
N LEU A 416 -6.52 12.57 18.59
CA LEU A 416 -7.14 13.79 19.11
C LEU A 416 -7.63 13.64 20.56
N VAL A 417 -8.03 12.43 20.97
CA VAL A 417 -8.36 12.13 22.38
C VAL A 417 -7.11 12.20 23.26
N TRP A 418 -5.95 11.74 22.77
CA TRP A 418 -4.69 11.76 23.53
C TRP A 418 -4.03 13.12 23.59
N PHE A 419 -3.98 13.84 22.47
CA PHE A 419 -3.19 15.06 22.32
C PHE A 419 -4.03 16.34 22.21
N GLY A 420 -5.36 16.21 22.19
CA GLY A 420 -6.28 17.33 22.05
C GLY A 420 -6.49 17.80 20.61
N PRO A 421 -7.30 18.86 20.42
CA PRO A 421 -7.58 19.42 19.10
C PRO A 421 -6.33 19.98 18.42
N MET A 422 -6.14 19.68 17.14
CA MET A 422 -4.97 20.12 16.37
C MET A 422 -5.31 20.41 14.91
N ARG A 423 -4.37 21.04 14.21
CA ARG A 423 -4.51 21.28 12.77
C ARG A 423 -4.41 19.95 12.01
N GLU A 424 -5.04 19.90 10.84
CA GLU A 424 -5.14 18.70 10.00
C GLU A 424 -3.76 18.17 9.55
N ASP A 425 -2.86 19.07 9.14
CA ASP A 425 -1.47 18.72 8.77
C ASP A 425 -0.68 18.18 9.97
N THR A 426 -0.84 18.77 11.15
CA THR A 426 -0.21 18.28 12.38
C THR A 426 -0.72 16.90 12.76
N LEU A 427 -2.02 16.64 12.61
CA LEU A 427 -2.60 15.31 12.85
C LEU A 427 -2.04 14.28 11.87
N ALA A 428 -2.01 14.60 10.58
CA ALA A 428 -1.47 13.71 9.56
C ALA A 428 0.01 13.39 9.81
N LEU A 429 0.83 14.40 10.11
CA LEU A 429 2.24 14.23 10.46
C LEU A 429 2.42 13.39 11.74
N GLY A 430 1.60 13.61 12.76
CA GLY A 430 1.65 12.85 14.01
C GLY A 430 1.39 11.36 13.79
N VAL A 431 0.34 11.03 13.05
CA VAL A 431 -0.03 9.64 12.72
C VAL A 431 1.02 8.98 11.81
N MET A 432 1.57 9.70 10.83
CA MET A 432 2.68 9.19 10.01
C MET A 432 3.98 9.01 10.82
N GLY A 433 4.26 9.92 11.76
CA GLY A 433 5.40 9.78 12.68
C GLY A 433 5.25 8.55 13.58
N PHE A 434 4.03 8.29 14.06
CA PHE A 434 3.70 7.07 14.80
C PHE A 434 3.86 5.81 13.94
N GLN A 435 3.40 5.84 12.69
CA GLN A 435 3.61 4.76 11.72
C GLN A 435 5.10 4.46 11.52
N LEU A 436 5.93 5.51 11.34
CA LEU A 436 7.37 5.37 11.16
C LEU A 436 8.02 4.81 12.42
N GLY A 437 7.72 5.37 13.59
CA GLY A 437 8.28 4.93 14.87
C GLY A 437 7.94 3.47 15.17
N MET A 438 6.67 3.08 15.02
CA MET A 438 6.26 1.68 15.18
C MET A 438 6.90 0.76 14.15
N GLY A 439 6.97 1.18 12.88
CA GLY A 439 7.59 0.39 11.81
C GLY A 439 9.07 0.12 12.09
N LEU A 440 9.82 1.14 12.52
CA LEU A 440 11.23 1.00 12.90
C LEU A 440 11.42 0.08 14.12
N VAL A 441 10.59 0.21 15.15
CA VAL A 441 10.61 -0.70 16.31
C VAL A 441 10.29 -2.12 15.87
N ALA A 442 9.29 -2.31 15.02
CA ALA A 442 8.89 -3.64 14.56
C ALA A 442 9.96 -4.31 13.69
N LEU A 443 10.64 -3.54 12.82
CA LEU A 443 11.80 -4.01 12.06
C LEU A 443 13.01 -4.29 12.96
N GLY A 444 13.24 -3.46 13.98
CA GLY A 444 14.25 -3.71 15.01
C GLY A 444 14.00 -5.00 15.79
N ILE A 445 12.75 -5.27 16.16
CA ILE A 445 12.34 -6.56 16.76
C ILE A 445 12.56 -7.70 15.76
N ARG A 446 12.16 -7.53 14.49
CA ARG A 446 12.28 -8.55 13.45
C ARG A 446 13.72 -8.96 13.18
N HIS A 447 14.68 -8.04 13.24
CA HIS A 447 16.08 -8.28 12.89
C HIS A 447 17.01 -8.40 14.10
N GLY A 448 16.60 -7.91 15.28
CA GLY A 448 17.38 -8.00 16.51
C GLY A 448 16.90 -9.05 17.51
N LEU A 449 15.60 -9.38 17.51
CA LEU A 449 14.98 -10.28 18.48
C LEU A 449 14.31 -11.50 17.85
N ALA A 450 14.38 -11.68 16.52
CA ALA A 450 13.78 -12.85 15.88
C ALA A 450 14.29 -14.18 16.46
N LEU A 451 15.57 -14.27 16.82
CA LEU A 451 16.17 -15.45 17.43
C LEU A 451 15.62 -15.79 18.83
N THR A 452 14.92 -14.86 19.48
CA THR A 452 14.24 -15.15 20.76
C THR A 452 12.91 -15.88 20.56
N VAL A 453 12.31 -15.74 19.38
CA VAL A 453 10.99 -16.30 19.02
C VAL A 453 11.13 -17.47 18.04
N TYR A 454 12.17 -17.49 17.22
CA TYR A 454 12.43 -18.52 16.20
C TYR A 454 13.87 -19.04 16.35
N GLU A 455 14.09 -20.33 16.05
CA GLU A 455 15.44 -20.93 16.12
C GLU A 455 16.39 -20.41 15.04
N TYR A 456 15.84 -19.92 13.92
CA TYR A 456 16.59 -19.41 12.78
C TYR A 456 16.09 -18.03 12.40
N ASP A 457 17.02 -17.13 12.12
CA ASP A 457 16.74 -15.84 11.48
C ASP A 457 17.42 -15.78 10.11
N ASN A 458 16.77 -15.09 9.17
CA ASN A 458 17.27 -14.99 7.81
C ASN A 458 18.50 -14.07 7.75
N LEU A 459 18.56 -13.01 8.58
CA LEU A 459 19.60 -11.98 8.49
C LEU A 459 20.88 -12.29 9.30
N ILE A 460 20.81 -13.16 10.30
CA ILE A 460 21.92 -13.43 11.21
C ILE A 460 22.38 -14.89 11.06
N LYS A 461 23.48 -15.08 10.32
CA LYS A 461 24.36 -16.23 10.52
C LYS A 461 25.28 -15.90 11.70
N TRP A 462 24.99 -16.39 12.89
CA TRP A 462 26.07 -16.61 13.85
C TRP A 462 26.81 -17.86 13.36
N ALA A 463 28.01 -17.65 12.81
CA ALA A 463 29.01 -18.70 12.68
C ALA A 463 29.69 -18.90 14.04
#